data_AF-A0A5C5R965-F1
#
_entry.id   AF-A0A5C5R965-F1
#
_cell.length_a   1.000
_cell.length_b   1.000
_cell.length_c   1.000
_cell.angle_alpha   90.00
_cell.angle_beta   90.00
_cell.angle_gamma   90.00
#
_symmetry.space_group_name_H-M   'P 1'
#
loop_
_entity.id
_entity.type
_entity.pdbx_description
1 polymer ?
#
loop_
_entity_poly.entity_id
_entity_poly.type
_entity_poly.pdbx_seq_one_letter_code
_entity_poly.pdbx_strand_id
1 'polypeptide(L)'
;MRRGIRAATAAAVFTLAVPVSGPASADPPPDGAPRGPVAPLAPTVQRSQCNTLRTQPGTDYARPDHSARSLRFDQAWRFTRGEGQKVAVIDTGVTPHPRLGEVIAGGDYVSSGDGRDDCDAHGTAVAGIIAGRPAPGDAFTGVAPAASIIAIRQASAAFEPQQRGVNSHGNVTTMAYAVVRAVDLGATVINISEVACAGSAAALGDDALGRAVRYAAERNVVVVASAGNVSSGTACADQNANPAAPTTFASPARFAEQVLTVGATEPDGRPAAFSLAGPWVTVAAPGTDVTTLEPRGAGLANAQVTREGTTPLAGTSYAAPYVAGVAALVRARYPQLSAAQVRNRILTTARRSAGMGGAGIVDPVAAVSAALPDEMSALGRLDVASAPAPDTRPRAYALAGLALLAVAGVAACLARR
;
A
#
# COMPACT_ATOMS: atom_id res chain seq x y z
N MET A 1 -80.74 -37.21 -5.91
CA MET A 1 -79.79 -36.16 -5.49
C MET A 1 -78.54 -36.24 -6.35
N ARG A 2 -78.31 -35.23 -7.21
CA ARG A 2 -77.13 -35.10 -8.08
C ARG A 2 -75.91 -34.71 -7.23
N ARG A 3 -74.78 -35.40 -7.37
CA ARG A 3 -73.47 -34.90 -6.92
C ARG A 3 -72.48 -35.01 -8.07
N GLY A 4 -72.11 -33.85 -8.61
CA GLY A 4 -71.16 -33.70 -9.71
C GLY A 4 -69.72 -33.92 -9.24
N ILE A 5 -68.94 -34.55 -10.12
CA ILE A 5 -67.49 -34.70 -9.97
C ILE A 5 -66.85 -33.40 -10.48
N ARG A 6 -66.25 -32.61 -9.59
CA ARG A 6 -65.36 -31.50 -9.95
C ARG A 6 -63.94 -32.06 -10.07
N ALA A 7 -63.40 -32.11 -11.29
CA ALA A 7 -61.99 -32.37 -11.52
C ALA A 7 -61.19 -31.11 -11.17
N ALA A 8 -60.31 -31.20 -10.18
CA ALA A 8 -59.36 -30.15 -9.84
C ALA A 8 -58.03 -30.43 -10.56
N THR A 9 -57.70 -29.62 -11.56
CA THR A 9 -56.41 -29.64 -12.25
C THR A 9 -55.39 -28.87 -11.41
N ALA A 10 -54.49 -29.57 -10.73
CA ALA A 10 -53.34 -28.96 -10.07
C ALA A 10 -52.21 -28.78 -11.10
N ALA A 11 -51.93 -27.54 -11.51
CA ALA A 11 -50.78 -27.22 -12.33
C ALA A 11 -49.54 -27.09 -11.43
N ALA A 12 -48.64 -28.07 -11.49
CA ALA A 12 -47.34 -28.01 -10.83
C ALA A 12 -46.40 -27.09 -11.63
N VAL A 13 -46.04 -25.95 -11.05
CA VAL A 13 -45.02 -25.04 -11.61
C VAL A 13 -43.65 -25.53 -11.13
N PHE A 14 -42.89 -26.16 -12.02
CA PHE A 14 -41.47 -26.44 -11.80
C PHE A 14 -40.66 -25.17 -12.08
N THR A 15 -40.20 -24.50 -11.04
CA THR A 15 -39.20 -23.43 -11.15
C THR A 15 -37.81 -24.05 -11.30
N LEU A 16 -37.29 -24.06 -12.53
CA LEU A 16 -35.87 -24.32 -12.79
C LEU A 16 -35.05 -23.15 -12.25
N ALA A 17 -34.45 -23.33 -11.07
CA ALA A 17 -33.45 -22.42 -10.54
C ALA A 17 -32.13 -22.64 -11.29
N VAL A 18 -31.80 -21.74 -12.20
CA VAL A 18 -30.46 -21.65 -12.80
C VAL A 18 -29.56 -20.93 -11.77
N PRO A 19 -28.45 -21.53 -11.30
CA PRO A 19 -27.55 -20.84 -10.40
C PRO A 19 -26.83 -19.74 -11.19
N VAL A 20 -27.21 -18.49 -10.95
CA VAL A 20 -26.46 -17.32 -11.40
C VAL A 20 -25.26 -17.20 -10.48
N SER A 21 -24.09 -17.64 -10.94
CA SER A 21 -22.82 -17.29 -10.30
C SER A 21 -22.66 -15.77 -10.40
N GLY A 22 -22.85 -15.07 -9.29
CA GLY A 22 -22.58 -13.63 -9.21
C GLY A 22 -21.10 -13.33 -9.49
N PRO A 23 -20.76 -12.10 -9.90
CA PRO A 23 -19.36 -11.68 -9.94
C PRO A 23 -18.74 -11.92 -8.57
N ALA A 24 -17.50 -12.45 -8.53
CA ALA A 24 -16.76 -12.60 -7.29
C ALA A 24 -16.80 -11.26 -6.54
N SER A 25 -17.53 -11.23 -5.42
CA SER A 25 -17.60 -10.04 -4.58
C SER A 25 -16.21 -9.84 -3.99
N ALA A 26 -15.58 -8.70 -4.25
CA ALA A 26 -14.37 -8.33 -3.52
C ALA A 26 -14.69 -8.35 -2.02
N ASP A 27 -13.74 -8.77 -1.20
CA ASP A 27 -13.95 -8.82 0.25
C ASP A 27 -14.32 -7.39 0.71
N PRO A 28 -15.34 -7.23 1.58
CA PRO A 28 -15.62 -5.94 2.18
C PRO A 28 -14.39 -5.46 2.97
N PRO A 29 -14.18 -4.15 3.11
CA PRO A 29 -13.12 -3.65 3.98
C PRO A 29 -13.34 -4.21 5.40
N PRO A 30 -12.27 -4.42 6.19
CA PRO A 30 -12.42 -4.88 7.56
C PRO A 30 -13.40 -4.00 8.34
N ASP A 31 -14.29 -4.64 9.10
CA ASP A 31 -15.29 -3.97 9.94
C ASP A 31 -14.62 -2.91 10.84
N GLY A 32 -15.29 -1.77 10.99
CA GLY A 32 -14.83 -0.68 11.86
C GLY A 32 -13.93 0.37 11.20
N ALA A 33 -13.48 0.17 9.96
CA ALA A 33 -12.72 1.20 9.22
C ALA A 33 -13.58 2.46 8.99
N PRO A 34 -13.17 3.65 9.49
CA PRO A 34 -13.97 4.87 9.33
C PRO A 34 -13.99 5.33 7.87
N ARG A 35 -15.18 5.63 7.34
CA ARG A 35 -15.37 6.19 5.98
C ARG A 35 -15.40 7.72 5.94
N GLY A 36 -15.35 8.38 7.11
CA GLY A 36 -15.44 9.84 7.26
C GLY A 36 -14.12 10.48 7.71
N PRO A 37 -14.16 11.64 8.40
CA PRO A 37 -13.01 12.16 9.14
C PRO A 37 -12.45 11.07 10.07
N VAL A 38 -11.12 10.97 10.12
CA VAL A 38 -10.42 10.01 11.00
C VAL A 38 -9.80 10.74 12.17
N ALA A 39 -9.66 10.01 13.27
CA ALA A 39 -9.10 10.43 14.53
C ALA A 39 -8.52 9.18 15.23
N PRO A 40 -7.68 9.32 16.27
CA PRO A 40 -7.24 8.19 17.07
C PRO A 40 -8.44 7.48 17.73
N LEU A 41 -8.29 6.19 18.02
CA LEU A 41 -9.36 5.38 18.64
C LEU A 41 -9.72 5.84 20.06
N ALA A 42 -8.81 6.55 20.70
CA ALA A 42 -9.03 7.27 21.96
C ALA A 42 -8.15 8.53 21.96
N PRO A 43 -8.50 9.57 22.75
CA PRO A 43 -7.75 10.82 22.79
C PRO A 43 -6.26 10.61 23.07
N THR A 44 -5.43 11.35 22.35
CA THR A 44 -3.97 11.42 22.56
C THR A 44 -3.58 12.82 23.01
N VAL A 45 -2.35 12.94 23.47
CA VAL A 45 -1.75 14.22 23.83
C VAL A 45 -0.27 14.18 23.46
N GLN A 46 0.24 15.30 22.96
CA GLN A 46 1.66 15.44 22.69
C GLN A 46 2.44 15.49 24.02
N ARG A 47 3.46 14.63 24.15
CA ARG A 47 4.30 14.52 25.36
C ARG A 47 5.74 14.95 25.12
N SER A 48 6.19 14.93 23.88
CA SER A 48 7.55 15.29 23.49
C SER A 48 7.57 16.45 22.51
N GLN A 49 8.67 17.20 22.52
CA GLN A 49 8.94 18.15 21.45
C GLN A 49 9.09 17.41 20.13
N CYS A 50 8.71 18.05 19.05
CA CYS A 50 8.85 17.44 17.74
C CYS A 50 10.31 17.32 17.32
N ASN A 51 10.64 16.21 16.66
CA ASN A 51 11.97 15.94 16.17
C ASN A 51 12.34 16.83 14.99
N THR A 52 13.64 16.91 14.71
CA THR A 52 14.18 17.58 13.53
C THR A 52 15.23 16.71 12.88
N LEU A 53 15.33 16.82 11.56
CA LEU A 53 16.47 16.31 10.81
C LEU A 53 17.45 17.45 10.56
N ARG A 54 18.73 17.11 10.39
CA ARG A 54 19.81 18.04 10.09
C ARG A 54 20.72 17.49 9.00
N THR A 55 21.50 18.39 8.43
CA THR A 55 22.61 18.04 7.57
C THR A 55 23.84 17.72 8.43
N GLN A 56 24.49 16.59 8.16
CA GLN A 56 25.76 16.24 8.80
C GLN A 56 26.87 17.21 8.37
N PRO A 57 27.80 17.57 9.28
CA PRO A 57 28.97 18.36 8.91
C PRO A 57 29.75 17.75 7.73
N GLY A 58 30.11 18.60 6.75
CA GLY A 58 30.89 18.17 5.57
C GLY A 58 30.06 17.51 4.45
N THR A 59 28.74 17.44 4.58
CA THR A 59 27.87 16.94 3.51
C THR A 59 27.92 17.86 2.28
N ASP A 60 28.16 17.28 1.10
CA ASP A 60 28.14 17.96 -0.20
C ASP A 60 26.97 17.42 -1.03
N TYR A 61 25.83 18.11 -1.00
CA TYR A 61 24.66 17.72 -1.76
C TYR A 61 24.80 17.94 -3.27
N ALA A 62 25.85 18.60 -3.76
CA ALA A 62 26.10 18.70 -5.20
C ALA A 62 26.48 17.33 -5.82
N ARG A 63 26.82 16.34 -4.98
CA ARG A 63 27.12 14.97 -5.40
C ARG A 63 25.94 14.06 -5.07
N PRO A 64 25.56 13.14 -5.97
CA PRO A 64 24.53 12.16 -5.66
C PRO A 64 25.00 11.26 -4.51
N ASP A 65 24.09 10.99 -3.58
CA ASP A 65 24.35 10.07 -2.47
C ASP A 65 24.51 8.63 -2.96
N HIS A 66 24.88 7.72 -2.06
CA HIS A 66 25.11 6.33 -2.44
C HIS A 66 23.82 5.64 -2.94
N SER A 67 22.65 6.02 -2.43
CA SER A 67 21.35 5.50 -2.84
C SER A 67 21.04 5.84 -4.30
N ALA A 68 21.17 7.12 -4.67
CA ALA A 68 21.00 7.60 -6.03
C ALA A 68 21.99 6.93 -6.99
N ARG A 69 23.27 6.81 -6.60
CA ARG A 69 24.30 6.16 -7.43
C ARG A 69 24.06 4.67 -7.61
N SER A 70 23.65 3.96 -6.57
CA SER A 70 23.49 2.50 -6.59
C SER A 70 22.23 2.06 -7.34
N LEU A 71 21.14 2.83 -7.24
CA LEU A 71 19.86 2.54 -7.87
C LEU A 71 19.71 3.18 -9.26
N ARG A 72 20.37 4.31 -9.53
CA ARG A 72 20.34 5.03 -10.82
C ARG A 72 18.91 5.32 -11.31
N PHE A 73 18.01 5.67 -10.39
CA PHE A 73 16.59 5.92 -10.72
C PHE A 73 16.41 7.16 -11.60
N ASP A 74 17.37 8.07 -11.63
CA ASP A 74 17.43 9.18 -12.58
C ASP A 74 17.45 8.69 -14.05
N GLN A 75 18.11 7.57 -14.32
CA GLN A 75 18.13 6.97 -15.66
C GLN A 75 16.80 6.34 -16.05
N ALA A 76 15.96 5.96 -15.09
CA ALA A 76 14.61 5.46 -15.36
C ALA A 76 13.70 6.56 -15.93
N TRP A 77 14.02 7.83 -15.67
CA TRP A 77 13.22 8.98 -16.09
C TRP A 77 13.19 9.25 -17.58
N ARG A 78 14.06 8.63 -18.37
CA ARG A 78 13.92 8.61 -19.83
C ARG A 78 12.65 7.86 -20.30
N PHE A 79 12.03 7.07 -19.41
CA PHE A 79 10.82 6.31 -19.70
C PHE A 79 9.58 6.82 -18.95
N THR A 80 9.73 7.30 -17.70
CA THR A 80 8.64 7.69 -16.81
C THR A 80 9.18 8.40 -15.57
N ARG A 81 8.45 9.36 -14.99
CA ARG A 81 8.80 10.01 -13.71
C ARG A 81 7.75 9.74 -12.61
N GLY A 82 6.79 8.85 -12.88
CA GLY A 82 5.71 8.50 -11.94
C GLY A 82 4.43 9.32 -12.13
N GLU A 83 4.24 9.91 -13.31
CA GLU A 83 3.08 10.73 -13.64
C GLU A 83 1.75 10.02 -13.36
N GLY A 84 0.80 10.75 -12.77
CA GLY A 84 -0.55 10.26 -12.48
C GLY A 84 -0.64 9.26 -11.31
N GLN A 85 0.49 8.88 -10.69
CA GLN A 85 0.46 7.99 -9.53
C GLN A 85 0.25 8.77 -8.23
N LYS A 86 -0.55 8.19 -7.35
CA LYS A 86 -0.76 8.67 -5.98
C LYS A 86 -0.16 7.66 -5.02
N VAL A 87 0.90 8.04 -4.33
CA VAL A 87 1.56 7.18 -3.35
C VAL A 87 1.11 7.59 -1.96
N ALA A 88 0.39 6.71 -1.27
CA ALA A 88 0.04 6.92 0.13
C ALA A 88 1.24 6.59 1.03
N VAL A 89 1.54 7.49 1.95
CA VAL A 89 2.58 7.35 2.96
C VAL A 89 1.87 7.20 4.30
N ILE A 90 1.80 5.95 4.78
CA ILE A 90 1.26 5.59 6.11
C ILE A 90 2.44 5.63 7.08
N ASP A 91 2.53 6.73 7.84
CA ASP A 91 3.74 7.12 8.56
C ASP A 91 3.42 8.13 9.68
N THR A 92 4.35 9.01 10.05
CA THR A 92 4.22 10.04 11.09
C THR A 92 3.61 11.36 10.63
N GLY A 93 3.02 11.35 9.43
CA GLY A 93 2.55 12.53 8.72
C GLY A 93 3.59 13.07 7.73
N VAL A 94 3.16 13.95 6.82
CA VAL A 94 4.03 14.55 5.80
C VAL A 94 3.83 16.05 5.76
N THR A 95 4.81 16.81 6.24
CA THR A 95 4.79 18.26 6.12
C THR A 95 4.94 18.66 4.64
N PRO A 96 4.06 19.52 4.09
CA PRO A 96 4.24 20.07 2.75
C PRO A 96 5.61 20.73 2.60
N HIS A 97 6.32 20.39 1.54
CA HIS A 97 7.69 20.85 1.30
C HIS A 97 7.79 21.42 -0.13
N PRO A 98 8.58 22.48 -0.40
CA PRO A 98 8.71 23.06 -1.75
C PRO A 98 9.19 22.07 -2.82
N ARG A 99 9.92 21.04 -2.39
CA ARG A 99 10.39 19.94 -3.25
C ARG A 99 9.43 18.76 -3.34
N LEU A 100 8.25 18.81 -2.72
CA LEU A 100 7.17 17.86 -2.98
C LEU A 100 6.17 18.49 -3.94
N GLY A 101 5.48 17.64 -4.69
CA GLY A 101 4.31 18.06 -5.44
C GLY A 101 3.12 18.35 -4.53
N GLU A 102 1.93 18.02 -5.03
CA GLU A 102 0.76 18.03 -4.17
C GLU A 102 0.93 17.00 -3.04
N VAL A 103 0.83 17.47 -1.80
CA VAL A 103 0.68 16.62 -0.62
C VAL A 103 -0.80 16.62 -0.25
N ILE A 104 -1.47 15.54 -0.64
CA ILE A 104 -2.90 15.31 -0.46
C ILE A 104 -3.15 14.94 1.01
N ALA A 105 -4.11 15.61 1.64
CA ALA A 105 -4.53 15.30 3.00
C ALA A 105 -5.13 13.89 3.08
N GLY A 106 -4.46 13.01 3.83
CA GLY A 106 -4.83 11.61 3.98
C GLY A 106 -5.40 11.26 5.35
N GLY A 107 -5.51 12.22 6.27
CA GLY A 107 -6.09 12.02 7.59
C GLY A 107 -5.07 11.65 8.67
N ASP A 108 -5.54 11.71 9.91
CA ASP A 108 -4.73 11.60 11.12
C ASP A 108 -5.37 10.61 12.12
N TYR A 109 -4.68 9.52 12.40
CA TYR A 109 -5.04 8.54 13.42
C TYR A 109 -4.26 8.77 14.72
N VAL A 110 -3.47 9.84 14.82
CA VAL A 110 -2.68 10.20 16.01
C VAL A 110 -3.35 11.34 16.75
N SER A 111 -3.80 12.39 16.06
CA SER A 111 -4.45 13.57 16.64
C SER A 111 -5.70 13.95 15.84
N SER A 112 -6.01 15.24 15.68
CA SER A 112 -7.18 15.74 14.94
C SER A 112 -6.83 16.42 13.62
N GLY A 113 -5.62 16.22 13.10
CA GLY A 113 -5.13 16.84 11.88
C GLY A 113 -5.63 16.14 10.60
N ASP A 114 -5.04 16.53 9.48
CA ASP A 114 -5.36 16.01 8.15
C ASP A 114 -4.24 15.13 7.56
N GLY A 115 -3.25 14.78 8.39
CA GLY A 115 -2.07 13.99 8.04
C GLY A 115 -0.87 14.79 7.54
N ARG A 116 -1.01 16.11 7.31
CA ARG A 116 0.05 16.97 6.74
C ARG A 116 0.94 17.67 7.76
N ASP A 117 0.99 17.13 8.98
CA ASP A 117 1.84 17.61 10.06
C ASP A 117 2.75 16.46 10.52
N ASP A 118 4.06 16.65 10.40
CA ASP A 118 5.07 15.67 10.81
C ASP A 118 5.83 16.20 12.05
N CYS A 119 5.54 15.58 13.20
CA CYS A 119 6.18 15.91 14.46
C CYS A 119 7.38 14.98 14.77
N ASP A 120 7.54 13.90 14.01
CA ASP A 120 8.61 12.91 14.23
C ASP A 120 9.75 13.05 13.22
N ALA A 121 9.55 13.87 12.20
CA ALA A 121 10.50 14.17 11.13
C ALA A 121 10.86 12.92 10.30
N HIS A 122 9.92 11.97 10.21
CA HIS A 122 10.12 10.68 9.56
C HIS A 122 9.27 10.54 8.28
N GLY A 123 7.96 10.75 8.35
CA GLY A 123 7.10 10.60 7.17
C GLY A 123 7.41 11.59 6.04
N THR A 124 7.86 12.81 6.37
CA THR A 124 8.32 13.77 5.34
C THR A 124 9.63 13.32 4.70
N ALA A 125 10.52 12.69 5.46
CA ALA A 125 11.73 12.07 4.94
C ALA A 125 11.41 10.87 4.02
N VAL A 126 10.44 10.05 4.39
CA VAL A 126 9.95 8.95 3.54
C VAL A 126 9.34 9.49 2.25
N ALA A 127 8.48 10.50 2.33
CA ALA A 127 7.88 11.16 1.16
C ALA A 127 8.94 11.79 0.23
N GLY A 128 10.00 12.37 0.82
CA GLY A 128 11.15 12.90 0.08
C GLY A 128 11.86 11.86 -0.78
N ILE A 129 12.10 10.67 -0.23
CA ILE A 129 12.71 9.55 -0.97
C ILE A 129 11.79 9.08 -2.11
N ILE A 130 10.47 9.07 -1.90
CA ILE A 130 9.50 8.66 -2.91
C ILE A 130 9.43 9.68 -4.06
N ALA A 131 9.14 10.95 -3.75
CA ALA A 131 8.68 11.93 -4.73
C ALA A 131 9.37 13.31 -4.65
N GLY A 132 10.49 13.43 -3.93
CA GLY A 132 11.28 14.66 -3.90
C GLY A 132 11.68 15.11 -5.31
N ARG A 133 11.30 16.32 -5.70
CA ARG A 133 11.61 16.91 -7.01
C ARG A 133 13.07 17.36 -7.06
N PRO A 134 13.76 17.22 -8.21
CA PRO A 134 15.09 17.80 -8.39
C PRO A 134 15.05 19.34 -8.26
N ALA A 135 16.15 19.94 -7.82
CA ALA A 135 16.33 21.38 -7.72
C ALA A 135 17.73 21.79 -8.22
N PRO A 136 17.91 23.01 -8.74
CA PRO A 136 19.25 23.51 -9.07
C PRO A 136 20.12 23.60 -7.82
N GLY A 137 21.40 23.25 -7.95
CA GLY A 137 22.40 23.41 -6.87
C GLY A 137 22.64 22.17 -6.00
N ASP A 138 21.86 21.11 -6.19
CA ASP A 138 22.11 19.80 -5.57
C ASP A 138 21.75 18.64 -6.52
N ALA A 139 22.17 17.43 -6.15
CA ALA A 139 21.94 16.19 -6.88
C ALA A 139 20.82 15.33 -6.25
N PHE A 140 20.10 15.85 -5.25
CA PHE A 140 19.04 15.09 -4.60
C PHE A 140 17.81 14.99 -5.49
N THR A 141 17.16 13.85 -5.42
CA THR A 141 15.84 13.62 -5.97
C THR A 141 15.26 12.36 -5.34
N GLY A 142 13.94 12.34 -5.18
CA GLY A 142 13.20 11.11 -4.96
C GLY A 142 13.10 10.29 -6.24
N VAL A 143 12.62 9.05 -6.10
CA VAL A 143 12.58 8.07 -7.18
C VAL A 143 11.54 8.42 -8.26
N ALA A 144 10.35 8.84 -7.85
CA ALA A 144 9.20 9.17 -8.69
C ALA A 144 8.75 10.63 -8.49
N PRO A 145 9.54 11.62 -8.92
CA PRO A 145 9.32 13.03 -8.61
C PRO A 145 8.06 13.66 -9.24
N ALA A 146 7.37 12.95 -10.14
CA ALA A 146 6.09 13.38 -10.72
C ALA A 146 4.87 12.73 -10.05
N ALA A 147 5.06 11.83 -9.07
CA ALA A 147 3.97 11.27 -8.28
C ALA A 147 3.48 12.28 -7.22
N SER A 148 2.19 12.18 -6.86
CA SER A 148 1.62 12.90 -5.71
C SER A 148 1.68 12.05 -4.45
N ILE A 149 1.80 12.69 -3.29
CA ILE A 149 1.84 12.02 -1.98
C ILE A 149 0.49 12.16 -1.28
N ILE A 150 -0.07 11.06 -0.78
CA ILE A 150 -1.19 11.09 0.19
C ILE A 150 -0.60 10.90 1.59
N ALA A 151 -0.76 11.90 2.46
CA ALA A 151 -0.17 11.91 3.79
C ALA A 151 -1.13 11.31 4.82
N ILE A 152 -0.87 10.11 5.32
CA ILE A 152 -1.68 9.46 6.35
C ILE A 152 -0.85 9.33 7.62
N ARG A 153 -1.15 10.16 8.62
CA ARG A 153 -0.47 10.07 9.92
C ARG A 153 -1.09 8.95 10.73
N GLN A 154 -0.37 7.86 10.95
CA GLN A 154 -0.87 6.66 11.63
C GLN A 154 -0.15 6.39 12.97
N ALA A 155 1.09 6.85 13.10
CA ALA A 155 1.91 6.69 14.30
C ALA A 155 2.65 7.99 14.65
N SER A 156 3.12 8.11 15.89
CA SER A 156 4.02 9.17 16.32
C SER A 156 4.67 8.76 17.64
N ALA A 157 5.97 9.01 17.80
CA ALA A 157 6.67 8.88 19.07
C ALA A 157 6.52 10.15 19.94
N ALA A 158 6.07 11.27 19.36
CA ALA A 158 5.86 12.51 20.10
C ALA A 158 4.50 12.56 20.84
N PHE A 159 3.57 11.68 20.48
CA PHE A 159 2.22 11.61 21.04
C PHE A 159 2.02 10.32 21.84
N GLU A 160 1.22 10.43 22.90
CA GLU A 160 0.83 9.28 23.71
C GLU A 160 -0.67 9.30 23.96
N PRO A 161 -1.29 8.13 24.21
CA PRO A 161 -2.67 8.06 24.69
C PRO A 161 -2.85 8.88 25.98
N GLN A 162 -3.92 9.69 26.04
CA GLN A 162 -4.20 10.52 27.22
C GLN A 162 -4.50 9.64 28.45
N GLN A 163 -5.16 8.51 28.24
CA GLN A 163 -5.41 7.49 29.26
C GLN A 163 -4.31 6.44 29.22
N ARG A 164 -3.68 6.17 30.38
CA ARG A 164 -2.64 5.14 30.51
C ARG A 164 -3.20 3.76 30.19
N GLY A 165 -2.40 2.93 29.50
CA GLY A 165 -2.76 1.55 29.15
C GLY A 165 -3.73 1.41 27.98
N VAL A 166 -4.10 2.51 27.31
CA VAL A 166 -4.98 2.48 26.14
C VAL A 166 -4.14 2.60 24.87
N ASN A 167 -4.15 1.60 23.99
CA ASN A 167 -3.48 1.72 22.69
C ASN A 167 -4.42 2.43 21.70
N SER A 168 -4.15 3.70 21.37
CA SER A 168 -5.06 4.53 20.55
C SER A 168 -4.59 4.81 19.12
N HIS A 169 -3.30 4.70 18.85
CA HIS A 169 -2.65 4.96 17.56
C HIS A 169 -1.37 4.10 17.43
N GLY A 170 -0.71 4.12 16.26
CA GLY A 170 0.54 3.37 16.04
C GLY A 170 0.44 1.85 16.21
N ASN A 171 -0.76 1.26 16.03
CA ASN A 171 -1.00 -0.17 16.20
C ASN A 171 -1.58 -0.81 14.93
N VAL A 172 -1.61 -2.15 14.90
CA VAL A 172 -2.07 -2.91 13.72
C VAL A 172 -3.51 -2.61 13.31
N THR A 173 -4.38 -2.20 14.24
CA THR A 173 -5.77 -1.82 13.94
C THR A 173 -5.84 -0.48 13.22
N THR A 174 -5.20 0.57 13.74
CA THR A 174 -5.19 1.87 13.04
C THR A 174 -4.40 1.80 11.73
N MET A 175 -3.42 0.90 11.64
CA MET A 175 -2.72 0.60 10.38
C MET A 175 -3.66 -0.03 9.35
N ALA A 176 -4.51 -0.98 9.75
CA ALA A 176 -5.52 -1.57 8.87
C ALA A 176 -6.48 -0.49 8.32
N TYR A 177 -6.93 0.42 9.18
CA TYR A 177 -7.79 1.53 8.77
C TYR A 177 -7.07 2.50 7.83
N ALA A 178 -5.79 2.80 8.09
CA ALA A 178 -4.97 3.62 7.21
C ALA A 178 -4.81 3.00 5.81
N VAL A 179 -4.66 1.67 5.70
CA VAL A 179 -4.60 0.97 4.41
C VAL A 179 -5.92 1.11 3.64
N VAL A 180 -7.06 0.85 4.29
CA VAL A 180 -8.38 1.04 3.65
C VAL A 180 -8.55 2.49 3.18
N ARG A 181 -8.20 3.45 4.03
CA ARG A 181 -8.29 4.87 3.71
C ARG A 181 -7.40 5.27 2.53
N ALA A 182 -6.19 4.74 2.43
CA ALA A 182 -5.31 4.99 1.30
C ALA A 182 -5.96 4.54 -0.02
N VAL A 183 -6.58 3.36 -0.03
CA VAL A 183 -7.31 2.83 -1.19
C VAL A 183 -8.50 3.73 -1.54
N ASP A 184 -9.30 4.13 -0.54
CA ASP A 184 -10.48 4.98 -0.75
C ASP A 184 -10.11 6.39 -1.27
N LEU A 185 -8.91 6.88 -0.95
CA LEU A 185 -8.34 8.13 -1.48
C LEU A 185 -7.71 7.97 -2.88
N GLY A 186 -7.79 6.77 -3.45
CA GLY A 186 -7.32 6.46 -4.80
C GLY A 186 -5.80 6.29 -4.90
N ALA A 187 -5.14 5.84 -3.83
CA ALA A 187 -3.73 5.47 -3.89
C ALA A 187 -3.51 4.33 -4.90
N THR A 188 -2.47 4.45 -5.72
CA THR A 188 -2.01 3.38 -6.63
C THR A 188 -0.89 2.55 -6.01
N VAL A 189 -0.18 3.14 -5.06
CA VAL A 189 0.87 2.53 -4.24
C VAL A 189 0.69 2.98 -2.80
N ILE A 190 0.89 2.07 -1.85
CA ILE A 190 0.90 2.36 -0.40
C ILE A 190 2.28 2.01 0.13
N ASN A 191 2.96 2.97 0.74
CA ASN A 191 4.16 2.77 1.54
C ASN A 191 3.79 2.72 3.02
N ILE A 192 4.14 1.64 3.70
CA ILE A 192 3.94 1.46 5.14
C ILE A 192 5.30 1.35 5.81
N SER A 193 5.69 2.40 6.53
CA SER A 193 6.97 2.43 7.23
C SER A 193 6.94 1.68 8.56
N GLU A 194 5.77 1.66 9.20
CA GLU A 194 5.54 1.10 10.52
C GLU A 194 5.62 -0.43 10.54
N VAL A 195 6.18 -0.95 11.62
CA VAL A 195 6.33 -2.39 11.84
C VAL A 195 5.94 -2.76 13.26
N ALA A 196 4.96 -3.66 13.40
CA ALA A 196 4.67 -4.32 14.66
C ALA A 196 5.42 -5.65 14.71
N CYS A 197 6.13 -5.92 15.81
CA CYS A 197 6.78 -7.22 16.04
C CYS A 197 6.14 -7.98 17.20
N ALA A 198 6.23 -9.32 17.14
CA ALA A 198 5.88 -10.20 18.26
C ALA A 198 6.60 -11.56 18.15
N GLY A 199 6.63 -12.32 19.25
CA GLY A 199 7.24 -13.66 19.28
C GLY A 199 6.46 -14.75 18.51
N SER A 200 5.27 -14.44 17.99
CA SER A 200 4.48 -15.34 17.15
C SER A 200 3.53 -14.56 16.25
N ALA A 201 3.10 -15.18 15.14
CA ALA A 201 2.09 -14.58 14.26
C ALA A 201 0.77 -14.29 14.99
N ALA A 202 0.32 -15.20 15.87
CA ALA A 202 -0.92 -15.01 16.63
C ALA A 202 -0.84 -13.83 17.61
N ALA A 203 0.33 -13.61 18.21
CA ALA A 203 0.54 -12.53 19.17
C ALA A 203 0.52 -11.12 18.52
N LEU A 204 0.62 -11.01 17.20
CA LEU A 204 0.49 -9.74 16.49
C LEU A 204 -0.94 -9.18 16.51
N GLY A 205 -1.96 -10.06 16.58
CA GLY A 205 -3.36 -9.64 16.49
C GLY A 205 -3.70 -8.92 15.19
N ASP A 206 -3.04 -9.28 14.09
CA ASP A 206 -3.01 -8.50 12.84
C ASP A 206 -4.04 -8.95 11.78
N ASP A 207 -5.08 -9.70 12.16
CA ASP A 207 -6.09 -10.22 11.24
C ASP A 207 -6.80 -9.13 10.44
N ALA A 208 -7.13 -8.01 11.09
CA ALA A 208 -7.75 -6.86 10.42
C ALA A 208 -6.80 -6.22 9.40
N LEU A 209 -5.50 -6.14 9.71
CA LEU A 209 -4.48 -5.63 8.81
C LEU A 209 -4.25 -6.57 7.63
N GLY A 210 -4.22 -7.88 7.85
CA GLY A 210 -4.16 -8.87 6.77
C GLY A 210 -5.34 -8.77 5.80
N ARG A 211 -6.56 -8.54 6.31
CA ARG A 211 -7.74 -8.26 5.47
C ARG A 211 -7.61 -6.93 4.72
N ALA A 212 -7.12 -5.88 5.36
CA ALA A 212 -6.91 -4.58 4.71
C ALA A 212 -5.87 -4.66 3.57
N VAL A 213 -4.78 -5.40 3.77
CA VAL A 213 -3.76 -5.65 2.75
C VAL A 213 -4.35 -6.42 1.56
N ARG A 214 -5.14 -7.47 1.82
CA ARG A 214 -5.85 -8.20 0.75
C ARG A 214 -6.83 -7.30 0.01
N TYR A 215 -7.61 -6.52 0.74
CA TYR A 215 -8.52 -5.51 0.20
C TYR A 215 -7.77 -4.55 -0.75
N ALA A 216 -6.61 -4.02 -0.36
CA ALA A 216 -5.80 -3.16 -1.21
C ALA A 216 -5.33 -3.88 -2.50
N ALA A 217 -4.85 -5.12 -2.39
CA ALA A 217 -4.45 -5.91 -3.55
C ALA A 217 -5.62 -6.17 -4.52
N GLU A 218 -6.81 -6.49 -4.00
CA GLU A 218 -8.05 -6.68 -4.78
C GLU A 218 -8.53 -5.38 -5.45
N ARG A 219 -8.28 -4.22 -4.84
CA ARG A 219 -8.49 -2.88 -5.46
C ARG A 219 -7.35 -2.49 -6.39
N ASN A 220 -6.48 -3.42 -6.76
CA ASN A 220 -5.37 -3.20 -7.67
C ASN A 220 -4.37 -2.14 -7.15
N VAL A 221 -4.10 -2.12 -5.85
CA VAL A 221 -3.13 -1.21 -5.20
C VAL A 221 -1.88 -1.99 -4.77
N VAL A 222 -0.69 -1.46 -5.08
CA VAL A 222 0.58 -2.09 -4.67
C VAL A 222 0.89 -1.70 -3.24
N VAL A 223 1.10 -2.67 -2.36
CA VAL A 223 1.51 -2.43 -0.97
C VAL A 223 2.99 -2.72 -0.80
N VAL A 224 3.74 -1.74 -0.28
CA VAL A 224 5.16 -1.81 0.04
C VAL A 224 5.33 -1.55 1.52
N ALA A 225 6.09 -2.38 2.22
CA ALA A 225 6.30 -2.23 3.65
C ALA A 225 7.74 -2.50 4.09
N SER A 226 8.14 -1.86 5.18
CA SER A 226 9.41 -2.12 5.86
C SER A 226 9.48 -3.56 6.38
N ALA A 227 10.67 -4.18 6.31
CA ALA A 227 10.91 -5.49 6.91
C ALA A 227 10.97 -5.45 8.46
N GLY A 228 11.32 -4.30 9.04
CA GLY A 228 11.52 -4.12 10.48
C GLY A 228 12.98 -3.88 10.84
N ASN A 229 13.19 -3.22 11.97
CA ASN A 229 14.52 -2.92 12.49
C ASN A 229 14.72 -3.64 13.83
N VAL A 230 15.82 -4.37 13.96
CA VAL A 230 16.24 -4.99 15.21
C VAL A 230 16.66 -3.88 16.17
N SER A 231 15.99 -3.78 17.31
CA SER A 231 16.23 -2.72 18.29
C SER A 231 16.00 -3.23 19.71
N SER A 232 17.02 -3.11 20.56
CA SER A 232 16.97 -3.59 21.94
C SER A 232 15.85 -2.91 22.74
N GLY A 233 15.21 -3.66 23.63
CA GLY A 233 14.11 -3.15 24.46
C GLY A 233 12.78 -2.96 23.71
N THR A 234 12.69 -3.40 22.45
CA THR A 234 11.45 -3.40 21.67
C THR A 234 10.94 -4.82 21.43
N ALA A 235 9.74 -4.96 20.87
CA ALA A 235 9.25 -6.26 20.43
C ALA A 235 10.01 -6.83 19.21
N CYS A 236 10.83 -6.01 18.54
CA CYS A 236 11.74 -6.41 17.47
C CYS A 236 13.18 -6.63 18.01
N ALA A 237 13.35 -7.03 19.27
CA ALA A 237 14.67 -7.09 19.90
C ALA A 237 15.63 -8.10 19.29
N ASP A 238 15.11 -9.22 18.78
CA ASP A 238 15.92 -10.35 18.35
C ASP A 238 15.93 -10.52 16.83
N GLN A 239 17.12 -10.65 16.26
CA GLN A 239 17.32 -11.00 14.86
C GLN A 239 16.96 -12.47 14.62
N ASN A 240 16.32 -12.77 13.49
CA ASN A 240 16.00 -14.14 13.08
C ASN A 240 17.25 -14.84 12.53
N ALA A 241 17.91 -15.65 13.35
CA ALA A 241 19.11 -16.41 12.94
C ALA A 241 18.84 -17.36 11.75
N ASN A 242 17.65 -17.94 11.69
CA ASN A 242 17.16 -18.68 10.53
C ASN A 242 15.93 -17.96 9.96
N PRO A 243 16.05 -17.22 8.84
CA PRO A 243 14.92 -16.53 8.24
C PRO A 243 13.77 -17.47 7.84
N ALA A 244 14.01 -18.76 7.57
CA ALA A 244 12.95 -19.70 7.23
C ALA A 244 12.13 -20.16 8.45
N ALA A 245 12.65 -19.97 9.67
CA ALA A 245 12.01 -20.34 10.93
C ALA A 245 12.10 -19.15 11.91
N PRO A 246 11.32 -18.08 11.67
CA PRO A 246 11.43 -16.86 12.44
C PRO A 246 10.92 -17.04 13.88
N THR A 247 11.62 -16.42 14.83
CA THR A 247 11.19 -16.26 16.22
C THR A 247 10.62 -14.87 16.48
N THR A 248 11.03 -13.89 15.68
CA THR A 248 10.47 -12.53 15.67
C THR A 248 9.63 -12.37 14.40
N PHE A 249 8.31 -12.24 14.57
CA PHE A 249 7.37 -11.99 13.49
C PHE A 249 7.14 -10.50 13.31
N ALA A 250 7.02 -10.04 12.07
CA ALA A 250 6.80 -8.64 11.74
C ALA A 250 5.54 -8.43 10.88
N SER A 251 4.74 -7.41 11.20
CA SER A 251 3.54 -7.03 10.47
C SER A 251 3.62 -5.56 10.02
N PRO A 252 3.22 -5.21 8.79
CA PRO A 252 2.55 -6.04 7.78
C PRO A 252 3.51 -6.90 6.95
N ALA A 253 4.82 -6.84 7.22
CA ALA A 253 5.87 -7.55 6.49
C ALA A 253 5.51 -9.01 6.17
N ARG A 254 4.96 -9.76 7.13
CA ARG A 254 4.60 -11.17 6.98
C ARG A 254 3.56 -11.49 5.91
N PHE A 255 2.80 -10.52 5.41
CA PHE A 255 1.82 -10.69 4.32
C PHE A 255 2.50 -10.70 2.94
N ALA A 256 3.61 -11.43 2.81
CA ALA A 256 4.55 -11.32 1.69
C ALA A 256 3.98 -11.73 0.32
N GLU A 257 2.86 -12.45 0.28
CA GLU A 257 2.15 -12.74 -0.97
C GLU A 257 1.58 -11.48 -1.62
N GLN A 258 1.10 -10.53 -0.81
CA GLN A 258 0.46 -9.29 -1.26
C GLN A 258 1.34 -8.05 -1.04
N VAL A 259 2.34 -8.14 -0.17
CA VAL A 259 3.22 -7.02 0.21
C VAL A 259 4.62 -7.20 -0.39
N LEU A 260 5.13 -6.13 -1.01
CA LEU A 260 6.57 -5.97 -1.28
C LEU A 260 7.26 -5.57 0.02
N THR A 261 7.69 -6.56 0.79
CA THR A 261 8.44 -6.34 2.04
C THR A 261 9.91 -6.06 1.73
N VAL A 262 10.39 -4.93 2.25
CA VAL A 262 11.67 -4.34 1.86
C VAL A 262 12.69 -4.40 3.00
N GLY A 263 13.77 -5.13 2.77
CA GLY A 263 14.96 -5.10 3.63
C GLY A 263 15.86 -3.90 3.33
N ALA A 264 16.68 -3.52 4.32
CA ALA A 264 17.65 -2.44 4.19
C ALA A 264 19.03 -2.98 3.82
N THR A 265 19.73 -2.27 2.94
CA THR A 265 21.14 -2.52 2.63
C THR A 265 22.02 -1.38 3.11
N GLU A 266 23.27 -1.75 3.41
CA GLU A 266 24.39 -0.81 3.55
C GLU A 266 24.83 -0.26 2.17
N PRO A 267 25.70 0.77 2.12
CA PRO A 267 26.14 1.36 0.86
C PRO A 267 26.88 0.41 -0.09
N ASP A 268 27.46 -0.67 0.44
CA ASP A 268 28.12 -1.73 -0.33
C ASP A 268 27.16 -2.84 -0.82
N GLY A 269 25.85 -2.70 -0.54
CA GLY A 269 24.80 -3.62 -0.98
C GLY A 269 24.62 -4.85 -0.09
N ARG A 270 25.35 -4.94 1.03
CA ARG A 270 25.16 -5.98 2.04
C ARG A 270 23.89 -5.73 2.85
N PRO A 271 23.26 -6.76 3.44
CA PRO A 271 22.20 -6.56 4.42
C PRO A 271 22.66 -5.66 5.57
N ALA A 272 21.89 -4.63 5.90
CA ALA A 272 22.12 -3.84 7.10
C ALA A 272 21.87 -4.72 8.33
N ALA A 273 22.73 -4.63 9.35
CA ALA A 273 22.69 -5.54 10.49
C ALA A 273 21.37 -5.47 11.28
N PHE A 274 20.76 -4.29 11.32
CA PHE A 274 19.45 -4.07 11.94
C PHE A 274 18.28 -4.55 11.08
N SER A 275 18.46 -4.83 9.78
CA SER A 275 17.34 -5.22 8.92
C SER A 275 16.80 -6.57 9.39
N LEU A 276 15.57 -6.61 9.90
CA LEU A 276 14.98 -7.83 10.42
C LEU A 276 14.79 -8.85 9.29
N ALA A 277 15.48 -9.98 9.40
CA ALA A 277 15.39 -11.04 8.42
C ALA A 277 14.10 -11.84 8.64
N GLY A 278 13.56 -12.44 7.58
CA GLY A 278 12.38 -13.29 7.68
C GLY A 278 12.03 -13.90 6.33
N PRO A 279 11.14 -14.90 6.30
CA PRO A 279 10.75 -15.57 5.07
C PRO A 279 9.91 -14.64 4.18
N TRP A 280 9.46 -13.53 4.74
CA TRP A 280 8.65 -12.52 4.10
C TRP A 280 9.43 -11.44 3.36
N VAL A 281 10.75 -11.31 3.55
CA VAL A 281 11.53 -10.28 2.84
C VAL A 281 11.55 -10.63 1.34
N THR A 282 10.96 -9.75 0.52
CA THR A 282 10.79 -10.02 -0.92
C THR A 282 11.84 -9.32 -1.78
N VAL A 283 12.30 -8.14 -1.36
CA VAL A 283 13.26 -7.29 -2.09
C VAL A 283 14.02 -6.42 -1.08
N ALA A 284 15.09 -5.76 -1.50
CA ALA A 284 15.88 -4.85 -0.69
C ALA A 284 16.12 -3.52 -1.41
N ALA A 285 16.45 -2.50 -0.63
CA ALA A 285 16.91 -1.20 -1.12
C ALA A 285 17.87 -0.55 -0.09
N PRO A 286 18.63 0.49 -0.49
CA PRO A 286 19.43 1.28 0.44
C PRO A 286 18.61 1.77 1.62
N GLY A 287 19.12 1.55 2.84
CA GLY A 287 18.42 1.93 4.07
C GLY A 287 19.33 2.51 5.15
N THR A 288 20.58 2.86 4.83
CA THR A 288 21.52 3.57 5.70
C THR A 288 22.11 4.76 4.96
N ASP A 289 22.65 5.75 5.66
CA ASP A 289 23.27 6.96 5.08
C ASP A 289 22.42 7.64 3.98
N VAL A 290 21.10 7.69 4.19
CA VAL A 290 20.15 8.23 3.20
C VAL A 290 20.07 9.75 3.29
N THR A 291 19.98 10.40 2.14
CA THR A 291 19.61 11.82 2.04
C THR A 291 18.12 11.96 1.75
N THR A 292 17.49 12.98 2.32
CA THR A 292 16.07 13.28 2.10
C THR A 292 15.75 14.77 2.35
N LEU A 293 14.47 15.12 2.29
CA LEU A 293 13.95 16.46 2.55
C LEU A 293 13.93 16.78 4.06
N GLU A 294 14.25 18.03 4.39
CA GLU A 294 14.15 18.54 5.76
C GLU A 294 12.67 18.82 6.11
N PRO A 295 12.07 18.14 7.10
CA PRO A 295 10.61 18.21 7.33
C PRO A 295 10.09 19.58 7.79
N ARG A 296 10.96 20.41 8.39
CA ARG A 296 10.61 21.72 8.97
C ARG A 296 11.40 22.87 8.35
N GLY A 297 11.90 22.65 7.14
CA GLY A 297 12.64 23.63 6.36
C GLY A 297 12.31 23.49 4.88
N ALA A 298 13.20 24.06 4.05
CA ALA A 298 13.14 23.92 2.59
C ALA A 298 14.33 23.13 2.03
N GLY A 299 15.22 22.67 2.92
CA GLY A 299 16.50 22.06 2.58
C GLY A 299 16.47 20.53 2.51
N LEU A 300 17.67 19.98 2.59
CA LEU A 300 17.92 18.55 2.65
C LEU A 300 18.48 18.18 4.03
N ALA A 301 18.32 16.92 4.39
CA ALA A 301 18.86 16.36 5.61
C ALA A 301 19.31 14.90 5.40
N ASN A 302 20.28 14.47 6.19
CA ASN A 302 20.83 13.11 6.18
C ASN A 302 21.15 12.59 7.58
N ALA A 303 20.75 13.30 8.63
CA ALA A 303 20.85 12.83 10.01
C ALA A 303 19.68 13.26 10.89
N GLN A 304 19.38 12.42 11.87
CA GLN A 304 18.46 12.72 12.98
C GLN A 304 19.24 13.36 14.13
N VAL A 305 18.61 14.33 14.81
CA VAL A 305 19.14 14.90 16.05
C VAL A 305 18.77 14.00 17.23
N THR A 306 19.76 13.52 17.96
CA THR A 306 19.61 12.75 19.20
C THR A 306 20.16 13.54 20.39
N ARG A 307 20.09 12.99 21.61
CA ARG A 307 20.69 13.63 22.79
C ARG A 307 22.22 13.67 22.70
N GLU A 308 22.80 12.72 21.97
CA GLU A 308 24.25 12.51 21.81
C GLU A 308 24.84 13.24 20.60
N GLY A 309 24.00 13.93 19.80
CA GLY A 309 24.45 14.68 18.61
C GLY A 309 23.59 14.38 17.39
N THR A 310 24.22 14.10 16.25
CA THR A 310 23.52 13.73 15.01
C THR A 310 23.90 12.32 14.58
N THR A 311 22.90 11.49 14.29
CA THR A 311 23.11 10.12 13.78
C THR A 311 22.61 10.03 12.33
N PRO A 312 23.36 9.41 11.39
CA PRO A 312 22.89 9.21 10.03
C PRO A 312 21.51 8.55 9.98
N LEU A 313 20.71 8.90 8.97
CA LEU A 313 19.41 8.26 8.78
C LEU A 313 19.59 6.79 8.38
N ALA A 314 19.04 5.89 9.19
CA ALA A 314 19.09 4.46 8.97
C ALA A 314 17.79 3.77 9.40
N GLY A 315 17.32 2.80 8.60
CA GLY A 315 16.10 2.06 8.83
C GLY A 315 15.52 1.42 7.57
N THR A 316 14.83 0.29 7.74
CA THR A 316 14.03 -0.33 6.66
C THR A 316 12.90 0.57 6.18
N SER A 317 12.45 1.50 7.02
CA SER A 317 11.51 2.58 6.67
C SER A 317 12.07 3.60 5.68
N TYR A 318 13.40 3.70 5.53
CA TYR A 318 14.02 4.48 4.44
C TYR A 318 14.32 3.63 3.20
N ALA A 319 14.33 2.29 3.31
CA ALA A 319 14.46 1.38 2.18
C ALA A 319 13.13 1.20 1.43
N ALA A 320 12.03 0.98 2.16
CA ALA A 320 10.68 0.86 1.60
C ALA A 320 10.29 1.96 0.60
N PRO A 321 10.52 3.27 0.86
CA PRO A 321 10.15 4.33 -0.06
C PRO A 321 10.87 4.29 -1.41
N TYR A 322 12.09 3.75 -1.48
CA TYR A 322 12.74 3.54 -2.78
C TYR A 322 11.95 2.56 -3.64
N VAL A 323 11.48 1.45 -3.06
CA VAL A 323 10.67 0.45 -3.77
C VAL A 323 9.27 0.98 -4.07
N ALA A 324 8.66 1.75 -3.17
CA ALA A 324 7.38 2.41 -3.43
C ALA A 324 7.47 3.40 -4.61
N GLY A 325 8.56 4.16 -4.68
CA GLY A 325 8.88 5.00 -5.83
C GLY A 325 9.04 4.20 -7.13
N VAL A 326 9.77 3.08 -7.10
CA VAL A 326 9.90 2.20 -8.28
C VAL A 326 8.55 1.63 -8.71
N ALA A 327 7.70 1.24 -7.76
CA ALA A 327 6.34 0.80 -8.06
C ALA A 327 5.53 1.91 -8.75
N ALA A 328 5.65 3.16 -8.30
CA ALA A 328 5.02 4.30 -8.98
C ALA A 328 5.57 4.49 -10.40
N LEU A 329 6.89 4.39 -10.62
CA LEU A 329 7.47 4.45 -11.96
C LEU A 329 6.91 3.35 -12.87
N VAL A 330 6.90 2.09 -12.39
CA VAL A 330 6.37 0.95 -13.15
C VAL A 330 4.91 1.15 -13.51
N ARG A 331 4.07 1.58 -12.56
CA ARG A 331 2.64 1.82 -12.81
C ARG A 331 2.40 2.96 -13.80
N ALA A 332 3.18 4.04 -13.73
CA ALA A 332 3.08 5.12 -14.71
C ALA A 332 3.48 4.65 -16.11
N ARG A 333 4.51 3.80 -16.22
CA ARG A 333 4.98 3.28 -17.52
C ARG A 333 4.08 2.21 -18.12
N TYR A 334 3.48 1.38 -17.27
CA TYR A 334 2.66 0.23 -17.62
C TYR A 334 1.32 0.26 -16.85
N PRO A 335 0.43 1.23 -17.16
CA PRO A 335 -0.79 1.47 -16.39
C PRO A 335 -1.79 0.31 -16.43
N GLN A 336 -1.65 -0.60 -17.39
CA GLN A 336 -2.48 -1.81 -17.52
C GLN A 336 -2.08 -2.95 -16.59
N LEU A 337 -0.89 -2.91 -15.97
CA LEU A 337 -0.45 -3.98 -15.08
C LEU A 337 -1.26 -3.98 -13.78
N SER A 338 -1.63 -5.17 -13.33
CA SER A 338 -2.19 -5.36 -12.00
C SER A 338 -1.11 -5.16 -10.92
N ALA A 339 -1.52 -4.95 -9.66
CA ALA A 339 -0.61 -4.84 -8.53
C ALA A 339 0.26 -6.09 -8.38
N ALA A 340 -0.30 -7.28 -8.63
CA ALA A 340 0.44 -8.53 -8.65
C ALA A 340 1.48 -8.59 -9.77
N GLN A 341 1.16 -8.08 -10.97
CA GLN A 341 2.12 -7.99 -12.08
C GLN A 341 3.22 -6.96 -11.80
N VAL A 342 2.89 -5.79 -11.24
CA VAL A 342 3.87 -4.79 -10.81
C VAL A 342 4.82 -5.36 -9.77
N ARG A 343 4.29 -6.07 -8.76
CA ARG A 343 5.09 -6.82 -7.78
C ARG A 343 6.02 -7.81 -8.47
N ASN A 344 5.48 -8.69 -9.33
CA ASN A 344 6.28 -9.69 -10.03
C ASN A 344 7.39 -9.07 -10.88
N ARG A 345 7.11 -7.96 -11.56
CA ARG A 345 8.06 -7.22 -12.37
C ARG A 345 9.22 -6.67 -11.55
N ILE A 346 8.92 -6.04 -10.42
CA ILE A 346 9.94 -5.54 -9.47
C ILE A 346 10.83 -6.68 -8.98
N LEU A 347 10.23 -7.81 -8.58
CA LEU A 347 10.97 -8.97 -8.09
C LEU A 347 11.82 -9.62 -9.19
N THR A 348 11.26 -9.81 -10.38
CA THR A 348 11.95 -10.48 -11.50
C THR A 348 13.14 -9.67 -12.00
N THR A 349 13.06 -8.34 -11.93
CA THR A 349 14.10 -7.43 -12.44
C THR A 349 15.11 -7.00 -11.36
N ALA A 350 14.92 -7.41 -10.11
CA ALA A 350 15.85 -7.10 -9.02
C ALA A 350 17.24 -7.70 -9.27
N ARG A 351 18.28 -7.00 -8.81
CA ARG A 351 19.67 -7.47 -8.84
C ARG A 351 19.91 -8.37 -7.63
N ARG A 352 20.27 -9.63 -7.88
CA ARG A 352 20.64 -10.55 -6.81
C ARG A 352 21.77 -9.96 -5.95
N SER A 353 21.62 -10.02 -4.64
CA SER A 353 22.64 -9.68 -3.66
C SER A 353 22.82 -10.85 -2.69
N ALA A 354 24.05 -11.26 -2.45
CA ALA A 354 24.34 -12.39 -1.59
C ALA A 354 23.95 -12.07 -0.13
N GLY A 355 23.29 -13.02 0.54
CA GLY A 355 22.81 -12.83 1.91
C GLY A 355 21.57 -11.95 2.03
N MET A 356 21.14 -11.28 0.96
CA MET A 356 19.83 -10.63 0.92
C MET A 356 18.76 -11.62 0.54
N GLY A 357 17.92 -12.00 1.50
CA GLY A 357 16.72 -12.79 1.24
C GLY A 357 15.84 -12.15 0.14
N GLY A 358 14.92 -12.95 -0.40
CA GLY A 358 14.06 -12.49 -1.51
C GLY A 358 14.81 -12.38 -2.84
N ALA A 359 14.43 -11.40 -3.66
CA ALA A 359 14.91 -11.22 -5.02
C ALA A 359 16.22 -10.41 -5.13
N GLY A 360 16.70 -9.83 -4.03
CA GLY A 360 17.84 -8.92 -3.99
C GLY A 360 17.45 -7.45 -4.04
N ILE A 361 18.33 -6.59 -4.55
CA ILE A 361 18.18 -5.14 -4.53
C ILE A 361 17.34 -4.68 -5.74
N VAL A 362 16.34 -3.83 -5.51
CA VAL A 362 15.51 -3.26 -6.58
C VAL A 362 16.35 -2.59 -7.68
N ASP A 363 15.97 -2.78 -8.95
CA ASP A 363 16.59 -2.13 -10.11
C ASP A 363 15.55 -1.26 -10.85
N PRO A 364 15.50 0.05 -10.57
CA PRO A 364 14.54 0.96 -11.20
C PRO A 364 14.57 0.92 -12.73
N VAL A 365 15.77 0.87 -13.33
CA VAL A 365 15.94 0.94 -14.78
C VAL A 365 15.43 -0.34 -15.43
N ALA A 366 15.81 -1.50 -14.91
CA ALA A 366 15.32 -2.79 -15.41
C ALA A 366 13.80 -2.91 -15.19
N ALA A 367 13.30 -2.49 -14.02
CA ALA A 367 11.88 -2.51 -13.70
C ALA A 367 11.05 -1.70 -14.70
N VAL A 368 11.53 -0.58 -15.25
CA VAL A 368 10.74 0.19 -16.24
C VAL A 368 11.03 -0.16 -17.70
N SER A 369 12.09 -0.90 -18.00
CA SER A 369 12.56 -1.11 -19.39
C SER A 369 12.64 -2.56 -19.87
N ALA A 370 12.70 -3.56 -18.97
CA ALA A 370 12.80 -4.96 -19.36
C ALA A 370 11.52 -5.44 -20.07
N ALA A 371 11.67 -6.21 -21.14
CA ALA A 371 10.55 -6.94 -21.74
C ALA A 371 10.38 -8.26 -20.98
N LEU A 372 9.21 -8.45 -20.33
CA LEU A 372 8.89 -9.69 -19.61
C LEU A 372 7.87 -10.50 -20.44
N PRO A 373 8.16 -11.77 -20.79
CA PRO A 373 7.30 -12.58 -21.67
C PRO A 373 5.84 -12.67 -21.21
N ASP A 374 5.61 -12.82 -19.91
CA ASP A 374 4.27 -12.95 -19.33
C ASP A 374 3.43 -11.66 -19.46
N GLU A 375 4.10 -10.50 -19.58
CA GLU A 375 3.46 -9.19 -19.72
C GLU A 375 3.25 -8.80 -21.18
N MET A 376 4.06 -9.31 -22.11
CA MET A 376 3.84 -9.14 -23.54
C MET A 376 2.51 -9.76 -23.99
N SER A 377 2.10 -10.86 -23.35
CA SER A 377 0.78 -11.48 -23.57
C SER A 377 -0.38 -10.67 -22.99
N ALA A 378 -0.16 -9.92 -21.92
CA ALA A 378 -1.15 -9.01 -21.34
C ALA A 378 -1.28 -7.70 -22.14
N LEU A 379 -0.17 -7.21 -22.71
CA LEU A 379 -0.14 -6.07 -23.64
C LEU A 379 -0.71 -6.42 -25.02
N GLY A 380 -0.54 -7.67 -25.47
CA GLY A 380 -1.12 -8.18 -26.72
C GLY A 380 -2.61 -8.55 -26.62
N ARG A 381 -3.13 -8.73 -25.40
CA ARG A 381 -4.57 -8.79 -25.13
C ARG A 381 -5.12 -7.38 -24.91
N LEU A 382 -5.14 -6.59 -25.99
CA LEU A 382 -6.29 -5.71 -26.16
C LEU A 382 -7.46 -6.64 -26.47
N ASP A 383 -8.07 -7.19 -25.42
CA ASP A 383 -9.41 -7.74 -25.55
C ASP A 383 -10.27 -6.56 -26.03
N VAL A 384 -10.53 -6.53 -27.35
CA VAL A 384 -11.70 -5.84 -27.88
C VAL A 384 -12.83 -6.41 -27.04
N ALA A 385 -13.33 -5.62 -26.08
CA ALA A 385 -14.39 -6.04 -25.19
C ALA A 385 -15.43 -6.73 -26.07
N SER A 386 -15.57 -8.05 -25.90
CA SER A 386 -16.56 -8.81 -26.66
C SER A 386 -17.87 -8.06 -26.47
N ALA A 387 -18.50 -7.65 -27.58
CA ALA A 387 -19.71 -6.84 -27.54
C ALA A 387 -20.63 -7.42 -26.46
N PRO A 388 -21.16 -6.58 -25.54
CA PRO A 388 -21.99 -7.08 -24.45
C PRO A 388 -23.06 -7.99 -25.05
N ALA A 389 -23.20 -9.19 -24.48
CA ALA A 389 -24.19 -10.15 -24.96
C ALA A 389 -25.53 -9.42 -25.12
N PRO A 390 -26.23 -9.58 -26.26
CA PRO A 390 -27.40 -8.79 -26.57
C PRO A 390 -28.38 -8.87 -25.40
N ASP A 391 -28.82 -7.71 -24.91
CA ASP A 391 -29.74 -7.65 -23.78
C ASP A 391 -31.05 -8.38 -24.15
N THR A 392 -31.26 -9.55 -23.55
CA THR A 392 -32.45 -10.38 -23.77
C THR A 392 -33.60 -10.02 -22.84
N ARG A 393 -33.39 -9.12 -21.87
CA ARG A 393 -34.43 -8.68 -20.92
C ARG A 393 -35.67 -8.11 -21.62
N PRO A 394 -35.57 -7.28 -22.69
CA PRO A 394 -36.76 -6.81 -23.41
C PRO A 394 -37.59 -7.94 -24.01
N ARG A 395 -36.93 -9.00 -24.52
CA ARG A 395 -37.61 -10.19 -25.04
C ARG A 395 -38.27 -11.01 -23.92
N ALA A 396 -37.58 -11.16 -22.79
CA ALA A 396 -38.13 -11.84 -21.62
C ALA A 396 -39.37 -11.11 -21.05
N TYR A 397 -39.34 -9.78 -20.96
CA TYR A 397 -40.48 -8.98 -20.53
C TYR A 397 -41.65 -9.04 -21.52
N ALA A 398 -41.38 -9.02 -22.83
CA ALA A 398 -42.41 -9.14 -23.85
C ALA A 398 -43.13 -10.50 -23.79
N LEU A 399 -42.38 -11.60 -23.62
CA LEU A 399 -42.94 -12.94 -23.49
C LEU A 399 -43.73 -13.12 -22.19
N ALA A 400 -43.22 -12.59 -21.06
CA ALA A 400 -43.94 -12.60 -19.80
C ALA A 400 -45.25 -11.79 -19.85
N GLY A 401 -45.24 -10.62 -20.53
CA GLY A 401 -46.44 -9.81 -20.75
C GLY A 401 -47.48 -10.52 -21.60
N LEU A 402 -47.07 -11.20 -22.69
CA LEU A 402 -47.95 -12.01 -23.53
C LEU A 402 -48.57 -13.18 -22.76
N ALA A 403 -47.79 -13.86 -21.91
CA ALA A 403 -48.29 -14.95 -21.07
C ALA A 403 -49.34 -14.45 -20.07
N LEU A 404 -49.11 -13.29 -19.43
CA LEU A 404 -50.08 -12.67 -18.52
C LEU A 404 -51.38 -12.26 -19.22
N LEU A 405 -51.30 -11.72 -20.44
CA LEU A 405 -52.48 -11.36 -21.24
C LEU A 405 -53.28 -12.60 -21.66
N ALA A 406 -52.61 -13.70 -22.02
CA ALA A 406 -53.26 -14.96 -22.35
C ALA A 406 -54.00 -15.54 -21.13
N VAL A 407 -53.37 -15.54 -19.95
CA VAL A 407 -53.99 -15.99 -18.70
C VAL A 407 -55.20 -15.11 -18.34
N ALA A 408 -55.08 -13.78 -18.47
CA ALA A 408 -56.18 -12.85 -18.23
C ALA A 408 -57.35 -13.05 -19.22
N GLY A 409 -57.05 -13.31 -20.50
CA GLY A 409 -58.06 -13.60 -21.52
C GLY A 409 -58.82 -14.90 -21.27
N VAL A 410 -58.12 -15.95 -20.83
CA VAL A 410 -58.74 -17.24 -20.44
C VAL A 410 -59.59 -17.06 -19.19
N ALA A 411 -59.11 -16.33 -18.17
CA ALA A 411 -59.88 -16.03 -16.97
C ALA A 411 -61.15 -15.22 -17.28
N ALA A 412 -61.07 -14.23 -18.17
CA ALA A 412 -62.23 -13.44 -18.60
C ALA A 412 -63.27 -14.27 -19.39
N CYS A 413 -62.82 -15.24 -20.21
CA CYS A 413 -63.72 -16.16 -20.91
C CYS A 413 -64.41 -17.16 -19.95
N LEU A 414 -63.72 -17.58 -18.89
CA LEU A 414 -64.27 -18.47 -17.87
C LEU A 414 -65.25 -17.73 -16.93
N ALA A 415 -65.06 -16.44 -16.68
CA ALA A 415 -65.96 -15.62 -15.87
C ALA A 415 -67.26 -15.20 -16.58
N ARG A 416 -67.34 -15.37 -17.91
CA ARG A 416 -68.53 -15.06 -18.73
C ARG A 416 -69.44 -16.27 -19.02
N ARG A 417 -69.18 -17.43 -18.39
CA ARG A 417 -69.98 -18.64 -18.55
C ARG A 417 -70.89 -18.92 -17.36
#